data_AF-A0A3L6J6L9-F1
#
_entry.id   AF-A0A3L6J6L9-F1
#
_cell.length_a   1.000
_cell.length_b   1.000
_cell.length_c   1.000
_cell.angle_alpha   90.00
_cell.angle_beta   90.00
_cell.angle_gamma   90.00
#
_symmetry.space_group_name_H-M   'P 1'
#
loop_
_entity.id
_entity.type
_entity.pdbx_description
1 polymer ?
#
loop_
_entity_poly.entity_id
_entity_poly.type
_entity_poly.pdbx_seq_one_letter_code
_entity_poly.pdbx_strand_id
1 'polypeptide(L)'
;MANNSLASAGFVPIIVVSAALLHQVDEDEQLLKMIASKRVIQAPKGVDDDLEIIRTAKKNNADIVSNDRFLDWLDKHPWLPSRLRKYRMSPSGLILV
;
A
#
# COMPACT_ATOMS: atom_id res chain seq x y z
N MET A 1 8.54 10.16 0.75
CA MET A 1 7.62 11.23 1.24
C MET A 1 6.37 10.67 1.94
N ALA A 2 5.57 9.82 1.30
CA ALA A 2 4.34 9.26 1.91
C ALA A 2 4.58 8.51 3.25
N ASN A 3 5.61 7.66 3.32
CA ASN A 3 6.01 6.97 4.55
C ASN A 3 6.27 7.95 5.72
N ASN A 4 6.97 9.05 5.45
CA ASN A 4 7.27 10.05 6.48
C ASN A 4 6.01 10.80 6.91
N SER A 5 5.14 11.18 5.97
CA SER A 5 3.87 11.82 6.30
C SER A 5 2.98 10.94 7.18
N LEU A 6 2.89 9.63 6.87
CA LEU A 6 2.12 8.67 7.67
C LEU A 6 2.75 8.43 9.04
N ALA A 7 4.08 8.28 9.10
CA ALA A 7 4.80 8.13 10.36
C ALA A 7 4.64 9.36 11.27
N SER A 8 4.74 10.57 10.71
CA SER A 8 4.51 11.82 11.45
C SER A 8 3.06 11.99 11.92
N ALA A 9 2.11 11.36 11.24
CA ALA A 9 0.70 11.31 11.66
C ALA A 9 0.42 10.19 12.71
N GLY A 10 1.45 9.46 13.17
CA GLY A 10 1.32 8.43 14.20
C GLY A 10 1.03 7.02 13.68
N PHE A 11 1.07 6.80 12.35
CA PHE A 11 0.86 5.48 11.77
C PHE A 11 2.16 4.67 11.71
N VAL A 12 2.01 3.35 11.71
CA VAL A 12 3.08 2.40 11.37
C VAL A 12 2.76 1.82 9.99
N PRO A 13 3.21 2.46 8.89
CA PRO A 13 2.82 2.05 7.56
C PRO A 13 3.49 0.73 7.15
N ILE A 14 2.66 -0.19 6.66
CA ILE A 14 3.11 -1.34 5.86
C ILE A 14 2.92 -0.93 4.41
N ILE A 15 3.96 -1.08 3.61
CA ILE A 15 3.97 -0.71 2.21
C ILE A 15 3.87 -2.02 1.42
N VAL A 16 3.09 -2.01 0.35
CA VAL A 16 2.98 -3.17 -0.54
C VAL A 16 3.36 -2.65 -1.92
N VAL A 17 4.31 -3.31 -2.57
CA VAL A 17 4.79 -2.93 -3.90
C VAL A 17 4.60 -4.12 -4.81
N SER A 18 3.91 -3.88 -5.92
CA SER A 18 3.75 -4.88 -6.98
C SER A 18 5.11 -5.34 -7.51
N ALA A 19 5.22 -6.64 -7.78
CA ALA A 19 6.39 -7.20 -8.46
C ALA A 19 6.56 -6.65 -9.89
N ALA A 20 5.48 -6.20 -10.55
CA ALA A 20 5.57 -5.61 -11.88
C ALA A 20 6.19 -4.20 -11.86
N LEU A 21 5.94 -3.44 -10.78
CA LEU A 21 6.47 -2.09 -10.58
C LEU A 21 7.96 -2.10 -10.23
N LEU A 22 8.46 -3.16 -9.59
CA LEU A 22 9.88 -3.32 -9.27
C LEU A 22 10.82 -3.25 -10.48
N HIS A 23 10.35 -3.65 -11.66
CA HIS A 23 11.15 -3.62 -12.89
C HIS A 23 11.03 -2.29 -13.67
N GLN A 24 10.10 -1.41 -13.29
CA GLN A 24 9.85 -0.13 -13.95
C GLN A 24 10.36 1.07 -13.14
N VAL A 25 10.59 0.88 -11.84
CA VAL A 25 11.22 1.87 -10.99
C VAL A 25 12.72 1.65 -11.09
N ASP A 26 13.39 2.43 -11.94
CA ASP A 26 14.85 2.40 -12.10
C ASP A 26 15.52 2.57 -10.72
N GLU A 27 16.28 1.54 -10.29
CA GLU A 27 17.21 1.48 -9.15
C GLU A 27 17.02 2.53 -8.04
N ASP A 28 15.80 2.67 -7.51
CA ASP A 28 15.55 3.62 -6.43
C ASP A 28 16.11 3.02 -5.12
N GLU A 29 17.29 3.51 -4.71
CA GLU A 29 17.96 3.13 -3.47
C GLU A 29 17.03 3.28 -2.25
N GLN A 30 16.03 4.19 -2.31
CA GLN A 30 15.02 4.33 -1.26
C GLN A 30 14.04 3.16 -1.26
N LEU A 31 13.60 2.70 -2.44
CA LEU A 31 12.75 1.51 -2.58
C LEU A 31 13.47 0.27 -2.03
N LEU A 32 14.74 0.08 -2.39
CA LEU A 32 15.56 -1.04 -1.90
C LEU A 32 15.75 -0.98 -0.37
N LYS A 33 16.00 0.20 0.21
CA LYS A 33 16.07 0.38 1.68
C LYS A 33 14.74 0.07 2.37
N MET A 34 13.61 0.45 1.76
CA MET A 34 12.29 0.17 2.29
C MET A 34 11.95 -1.33 2.24
N ILE A 35 12.33 -2.02 1.17
CA ILE A 35 12.24 -3.47 1.04
C ILE A 35 13.10 -4.17 2.11
N ALA A 36 14.36 -3.75 2.26
CA ALA A 36 15.28 -4.31 3.26
C ALA A 36 14.77 -4.15 4.70
N SER A 37 13.99 -3.09 4.98
CA SER A 37 13.39 -2.84 6.30
C SER A 37 12.19 -3.72 6.65
N LYS A 38 11.86 -4.74 5.83
CA LYS A 38 10.68 -5.63 5.97
C LYS A 38 9.33 -4.92 5.98
N ARG A 39 9.27 -3.69 5.48
CA ARG A 39 8.03 -2.92 5.31
C ARG A 39 7.40 -3.10 3.94
N VAL A 40 7.96 -3.95 3.07
CA VAL A 40 7.45 -4.23 1.73
C VAL A 40 7.13 -5.70 1.59
N ILE A 41 5.87 -6.01 1.27
CA ILE A 41 5.46 -7.34 0.80
C ILE A 41 5.52 -7.30 -0.73
N GLN A 42 6.34 -8.19 -1.30
CA GLN A 42 6.33 -8.42 -2.75
C GLN A 42 5.24 -9.44 -3.05
N ALA A 43 4.26 -9.05 -3.85
CA ALA A 43 3.28 -10.00 -4.36
C ALA A 43 3.99 -11.01 -5.28
N PRO A 44 3.73 -12.33 -5.16
CA PRO A 44 4.33 -13.32 -6.04
C PRO A 44 3.94 -13.07 -7.50
N LYS A 45 4.85 -13.35 -8.44
CA LYS A 45 4.61 -13.19 -9.87
C LYS A 45 3.38 -14.02 -10.29
N GLY A 46 2.35 -13.37 -10.85
CA GLY A 46 1.09 -14.01 -11.26
C GLY A 46 -0.02 -14.02 -10.20
N VAL A 47 0.21 -13.40 -9.04
CA VAL A 47 -0.82 -13.11 -8.04
C VAL A 47 -1.36 -11.70 -8.28
N ASP A 48 -2.67 -11.53 -8.15
CA ASP A 48 -3.31 -10.23 -8.18
C ASP A 48 -2.83 -9.37 -7.00
N ASP A 49 -2.15 -8.27 -7.31
CA ASP A 49 -1.58 -7.35 -6.32
C ASP A 49 -2.67 -6.81 -5.38
N ASP A 50 -3.89 -6.61 -5.89
CA ASP A 50 -5.02 -6.13 -5.10
C ASP A 50 -5.41 -7.13 -4.03
N LEU A 51 -5.43 -8.43 -4.38
CA LEU A 51 -5.75 -9.49 -3.45
C LEU A 51 -4.70 -9.60 -2.32
N GLU A 52 -3.42 -9.40 -2.64
CA GLU A 52 -2.35 -9.44 -1.64
C GLU A 52 -2.43 -8.25 -0.68
N ILE A 53 -2.76 -7.06 -1.18
CA ILE A 53 -3.03 -5.86 -0.36
C ILE A 53 -4.21 -6.14 0.58
N ILE A 54 -5.32 -6.66 0.06
CA ILE A 54 -6.53 -6.98 0.84
C ILE A 54 -6.23 -8.02 1.92
N ARG A 55 -5.51 -9.10 1.57
CA ARG A 55 -5.13 -10.16 2.51
C ARG A 55 -4.21 -9.65 3.60
N THR A 56 -3.22 -8.84 3.23
CA THR A 56 -2.28 -8.22 4.17
C THR A 56 -3.01 -7.32 5.15
N ALA A 57 -3.88 -6.44 4.65
CA ALA A 57 -4.65 -5.53 5.49
C ALA A 57 -5.57 -6.30 6.46
N LYS A 58 -6.25 -7.34 5.97
CA LYS A 58 -7.08 -8.21 6.81
C LYS A 58 -6.26 -8.92 7.88
N LYS A 59 -5.13 -9.53 7.50
CA LYS A 59 -4.24 -10.28 8.42
C LYS A 59 -3.68 -9.40 9.54
N ASN A 60 -3.33 -8.15 9.22
CA ASN A 60 -2.74 -7.21 10.17
C ASN A 60 -3.78 -6.30 10.85
N ASN A 61 -5.08 -6.50 10.57
CA ASN A 61 -6.16 -5.62 11.02
C ASN A 61 -5.87 -4.13 10.73
N ALA A 62 -5.34 -3.85 9.54
CA ALA A 62 -4.89 -2.52 9.12
C ALA A 62 -5.87 -1.84 8.15
N ASP A 63 -5.80 -0.52 8.08
CA ASP A 63 -6.42 0.29 7.03
C ASP A 63 -5.59 0.20 5.73
N ILE A 64 -6.26 0.34 4.58
CA ILE A 64 -5.63 0.38 3.25
C ILE A 64 -5.61 1.83 2.79
N VAL A 65 -4.42 2.34 2.48
CA VAL A 65 -4.27 3.65 1.84
C VAL A 65 -4.08 3.44 0.34
N SER A 66 -5.12 3.68 -0.45
CA SER A 66 -5.11 3.54 -1.91
C SER A 66 -6.14 4.44 -2.55
N ASN A 67 -5.88 4.86 -3.78
CA ASN A 67 -6.86 5.56 -4.60
C ASN A 67 -7.69 4.61 -5.48
N ASP A 68 -7.30 3.34 -5.57
CA ASP A 68 -8.14 2.31 -6.17
C ASP A 68 -9.35 2.01 -5.28
N ARG A 69 -10.48 1.71 -5.90
CA ARG A 69 -11.73 1.34 -5.24
C ARG A 69 -11.89 -0.16 -5.05
N PHE A 70 -11.06 -1.00 -5.68
CA PHE A 70 -11.12 -2.46 -5.58
C PHE A 70 -12.52 -3.02 -5.88
N LEU A 71 -13.18 -2.49 -6.91
CA LEU A 71 -14.60 -2.78 -7.19
C LEU A 71 -14.86 -4.29 -7.39
N ASP A 72 -13.91 -4.99 -8.02
CA ASP A 72 -14.00 -6.43 -8.30
C ASP A 72 -13.92 -7.31 -7.04
N TRP A 73 -13.56 -6.71 -5.90
CA TRP A 73 -13.34 -7.40 -4.63
C TRP A 73 -14.42 -7.12 -3.58
N LEU A 74 -15.34 -6.17 -3.82
CA LEU A 74 -16.33 -5.74 -2.82
C LEU A 74 -17.26 -6.87 -2.38
N ASP A 75 -17.72 -7.72 -3.30
CA ASP A 75 -18.61 -8.83 -3.00
C ASP A 75 -17.93 -9.87 -2.09
N LYS A 76 -16.64 -10.12 -2.33
CA LYS A 76 -15.83 -11.09 -1.55
C LYS A 76 -15.34 -10.49 -0.23
N HIS A 77 -15.22 -9.16 -0.16
CA HIS A 77 -14.68 -8.42 0.96
C HIS A 77 -15.54 -7.19 1.32
N PRO A 78 -16.74 -7.38 1.89
CA PRO A 78 -17.65 -6.26 2.20
C PRO A 78 -17.10 -5.27 3.23
N TRP A 79 -16.10 -5.66 4.00
CA TRP A 79 -15.41 -4.80 4.97
C TRP A 79 -14.51 -3.75 4.30
N LEU A 80 -14.13 -3.96 3.04
CA LEU A 80 -13.10 -3.20 2.36
C LEU A 80 -13.38 -1.68 2.32
N PRO A 81 -14.61 -1.21 1.99
CA PRO A 81 -14.91 0.23 1.95
C PRO A 81 -14.75 0.91 3.31
N SER A 82 -14.97 0.20 4.42
CA SER A 82 -14.88 0.79 5.76
C SER A 82 -13.44 1.08 6.21
N ARG A 83 -12.46 0.47 5.53
CA ARG A 83 -11.02 0.57 5.85
C ARG A 83 -10.18 1.14 4.70
N LEU A 84 -10.82 1.52 3.60
CA LEU A 84 -10.14 2.13 2.46
C LEU A 84 -10.05 3.65 2.68
N ARG A 85 -8.83 4.15 2.73
CA ARG A 85 -8.49 5.57 2.87
C ARG A 85 -7.92 6.08 1.55
N LYS A 86 -8.55 7.10 0.98
CA LYS A 86 -8.01 7.77 -0.20
C LYS A 86 -6.95 8.77 0.22
N TYR A 87 -6.09 9.14 -0.71
CA TYR A 87 -5.07 10.14 -0.47
C TYR A 87 -4.83 11.02 -1.69
N ARG A 88 -4.31 12.22 -1.47
CA ARG A 88 -3.66 13.01 -2.52
C ARG A 88 -2.20 13.25 -2.17
N MET A 89 -1.38 13.42 -3.19
CA MET A 89 -0.04 13.95 -3.05
C MET A 89 -0.07 15.48 -3.16
N SER A 90 0.71 16.12 -2.30
CA SER A 90 1.00 17.55 -2.36
C SER A 90 2.51 17.76 -2.25
N PRO A 91 3.04 18.96 -2.56
CA PRO A 91 4.46 19.27 -2.37
C PRO A 91 4.95 19.06 -0.93
N SER A 92 4.06 19.16 0.07
CA SER A 92 4.37 18.95 1.49
C SER A 92 4.21 17.50 1.96
N GLY A 93 3.73 16.58 1.10
CA GLY A 93 3.59 15.16 1.40
C GLY A 93 2.20 14.58 1.13
N LEU A 94 1.94 13.41 1.72
CA LEU A 94 0.68 12.68 1.57
C LEU A 94 -0.39 13.26 2.50
N ILE A 95 -1.59 13.51 1.95
CA ILE A 95 -2.76 13.98 2.69
C ILE A 95 -3.89 12.97 2.49
N LEU A 96 -4.43 12.43 3.58
CA LEU A 96 -5.61 11.56 3.56
C LEU A 96 -6.86 12.41 3.25
N VAL A 97 -7.77 11.87 2.43
CA VAL A 97 -8.99 12.56 1.95
C VAL A 97 -10.23 11.73 2.24
#